data_AF-A0A4R0Z9V0-F1
#
_entry.id   AF-A0A4R0Z9V0-F1
#
_cell.length_a   1.000
_cell.length_b   1.000
_cell.length_c   1.000
_cell.angle_alpha   90.00
_cell.angle_beta   90.00
_cell.angle_gamma   90.00
#
_symmetry.space_group_name_H-M   'P 1'
#
loop_
_entity.id
_entity.type
_entity.pdbx_description
1 polymer ?
#
loop_
_entity_poly.entity_id
_entity_poly.type
_entity_poly.pdbx_seq_one_letter_code
_entity_poly.pdbx_strand_id
1 'polypeptide(L)'
;MKEEIRVSRAASRKRKRFWQSVTVVLLIASLVGVIAFAALMDSKKSALPETDDIATESVNSDTESTDETEDEAEADEKDGTYVYIMAPYTKVFADDRVTVIYEADLGDRFEQLEAVSGFVKLQLNEQTTGWVTEEQVTGEATSVSDEDLAEAWKAVVPSADPTTLEWLGQDIASVRATLGAPKAVQRDQVNEYHFYDGFFLMVRDQQVKAIDWDRQVVATPDMTATSGQNAGSWYEGETRQLKLFPYDGVMRVRVEQK
;
A
#
# COMPACT_ATOMS: atom_id res chain seq x y z
N MET A 1 -47.30 17.99 -21.23
CA MET A 1 -46.45 17.52 -20.11
C MET A 1 -45.33 16.53 -20.50
N LYS A 2 -45.48 15.68 -21.54
CA LYS A 2 -44.40 14.74 -21.96
C LYS A 2 -43.28 15.38 -22.81
N GLU A 3 -43.53 16.52 -23.46
CA GLU A 3 -42.53 17.20 -24.31
C GLU A 3 -41.52 18.03 -23.52
N GLU A 4 -41.96 18.76 -22.47
CA GLU A 4 -41.06 19.57 -21.64
C GLU A 4 -40.00 18.74 -20.88
N ILE A 5 -40.34 17.50 -20.50
CA ILE A 5 -39.41 16.57 -19.81
C ILE A 5 -38.32 16.03 -20.76
N ARG A 6 -38.59 15.96 -22.08
CA ARG A 6 -37.60 15.50 -23.07
C ARG A 6 -36.57 16.58 -23.38
N VAL A 7 -36.98 17.85 -23.41
CA VAL A 7 -36.07 18.99 -23.66
C VAL A 7 -35.12 19.22 -22.48
N SER A 8 -35.58 19.03 -21.23
CA SER A 8 -34.73 19.19 -20.03
C SER A 8 -33.62 18.14 -19.92
N ARG A 9 -33.90 16.88 -20.31
CA ARG A 9 -32.91 15.80 -20.34
C ARG A 9 -31.89 15.96 -21.48
N ALA A 10 -32.29 16.54 -22.61
CA ALA A 10 -31.38 16.82 -23.74
C ALA A 10 -30.41 17.97 -23.45
N ALA A 11 -30.87 19.03 -22.76
CA ALA A 11 -30.02 20.15 -22.34
C ALA A 11 -28.97 19.75 -21.28
N SER A 12 -29.35 18.86 -20.34
CA SER A 12 -28.45 18.31 -19.31
C SER A 12 -27.28 17.50 -19.90
N ARG A 13 -27.54 16.68 -20.94
CA ARG A 13 -26.51 15.85 -21.58
C ARG A 13 -25.48 16.66 -22.37
N LYS A 14 -25.89 17.77 -22.99
CA LYS A 14 -24.95 18.68 -23.68
C LYS A 14 -24.00 19.37 -22.70
N ARG A 15 -24.49 19.77 -21.51
CA ARG A 15 -23.68 20.41 -20.47
C ARG A 15 -22.63 19.47 -19.85
N LYS A 16 -22.99 18.19 -19.66
CA LYS A 16 -22.06 17.15 -19.15
C LYS A 16 -20.95 16.82 -20.15
N ARG A 17 -21.28 16.73 -21.45
CA ARG A 17 -20.27 16.49 -22.51
C ARG A 17 -19.32 17.68 -22.68
N PHE A 18 -19.80 18.92 -22.56
CA PHE A 18 -18.94 20.11 -22.62
C PHE A 18 -17.93 20.13 -21.47
N TRP A 19 -18.34 19.82 -20.24
CA TRP A 19 -17.43 19.75 -19.09
C TRP A 19 -16.39 18.63 -19.22
N GLN A 20 -16.78 17.45 -19.73
CA GLN A 20 -15.82 16.37 -19.99
C GLN A 20 -14.79 16.75 -21.05
N SER A 21 -15.19 17.47 -22.11
CA SER A 21 -14.24 17.98 -23.11
C SER A 21 -13.29 19.04 -22.54
N VAL A 22 -13.75 19.94 -21.65
CA VAL A 22 -12.88 20.91 -20.98
C VAL A 22 -11.86 20.23 -20.07
N THR A 23 -12.26 19.21 -19.31
CA THR A 23 -11.33 18.47 -18.44
C THR A 23 -10.26 17.73 -19.25
N VAL A 24 -10.62 17.10 -20.37
CA VAL A 24 -9.66 16.41 -21.24
C VAL A 24 -8.68 17.38 -21.88
N VAL A 25 -9.13 18.56 -22.34
CA VAL A 25 -8.24 19.59 -22.89
C VAL A 25 -7.30 20.15 -21.81
N LEU A 26 -7.77 20.32 -20.57
CA LEU A 26 -6.91 20.74 -19.45
C LEU A 26 -5.85 19.69 -19.10
N LEU A 27 -6.19 18.40 -19.14
CA LEU A 27 -5.24 17.31 -18.89
C LEU A 27 -4.18 17.20 -19.99
N ILE A 28 -4.57 17.42 -21.26
CA ILE A 28 -3.60 17.45 -22.37
C ILE A 28 -2.70 18.70 -22.25
N ALA A 29 -3.26 19.86 -21.89
CA ALA A 29 -2.48 21.08 -21.68
C ALA A 29 -1.51 20.96 -20.50
N SER A 30 -1.89 20.27 -19.41
CA SER A 30 -0.98 20.01 -18.29
C SER A 30 0.14 19.05 -18.69
N LEU A 31 -0.15 18.01 -19.48
CA LEU A 31 0.86 17.06 -19.95
C LEU A 31 1.88 17.74 -20.90
N VAL A 32 1.40 18.58 -21.83
CA VAL A 32 2.27 19.38 -22.70
C VAL A 32 3.09 20.40 -21.89
N GLY A 33 2.50 20.98 -20.85
CA GLY A 33 3.21 21.88 -19.93
C GLY A 33 4.35 21.20 -19.17
N VAL A 34 4.15 19.96 -18.71
CA VAL A 34 5.20 19.16 -18.05
C VAL A 34 6.33 18.81 -19.01
N ILE A 35 6.02 18.40 -20.24
CA ILE A 35 7.03 18.07 -21.27
C ILE A 35 7.84 19.31 -21.67
N ALA A 36 7.18 20.46 -21.87
CA ALA A 36 7.86 21.71 -22.19
C ALA A 36 8.72 22.22 -21.02
N PHE A 37 8.28 22.02 -19.78
CA PHE A 37 9.04 22.37 -18.58
C PHE A 37 10.26 21.46 -18.39
N ALA A 38 10.12 20.16 -18.66
CA ALA A 38 11.23 19.20 -18.64
C ALA A 38 12.30 19.55 -19.70
N ALA A 39 11.88 19.86 -20.94
CA ALA A 39 12.80 20.31 -22.00
C ALA A 39 13.48 21.66 -21.68
N LEU A 40 12.79 22.57 -21.00
CA LEU A 40 13.38 23.83 -20.54
C LEU A 40 14.39 23.62 -19.41
N MET A 41 14.15 22.66 -18.51
CA MET A 41 15.11 22.29 -17.46
C MET A 41 16.33 21.55 -18.03
N ASP A 42 16.16 20.74 -19.06
CA ASP A 42 17.25 20.05 -19.77
C ASP A 42 18.14 21.04 -20.56
N SER A 43 17.58 22.15 -21.04
CA SER A 43 18.34 23.22 -21.70
C SER A 43 19.28 24.03 -20.79
N LYS A 44 19.23 23.81 -19.46
CA LYS A 44 20.05 24.50 -18.46
C LYS A 44 20.95 23.55 -17.67
N LYS A 45 21.78 22.76 -18.36
CA LYS A 45 23.07 22.26 -17.85
C LYS A 45 23.90 21.70 -19.01
N SER A 46 24.99 22.37 -19.34
CA SER A 46 26.04 21.86 -20.22
C SER A 46 27.32 21.72 -19.38
N ALA A 47 27.96 20.53 -19.40
CA ALA A 47 29.42 20.36 -19.39
C ALA A 47 29.86 18.88 -19.41
N LEU A 48 30.31 18.43 -20.61
CA LEU A 48 31.38 17.43 -20.90
C LEU A 48 31.08 15.91 -20.85
N PRO A 49 31.83 15.07 -21.61
CA PRO A 49 32.25 15.17 -23.02
C PRO A 49 31.84 13.91 -23.86
N GLU A 50 31.95 14.02 -25.18
CA GLU A 50 31.83 12.90 -26.14
C GLU A 50 33.04 11.94 -26.05
N THR A 51 32.78 10.62 -26.11
CA THR A 51 33.73 9.62 -26.64
C THR A 51 32.97 8.44 -27.27
N ASP A 52 33.02 8.40 -28.60
CA ASP A 52 33.39 7.29 -29.49
C ASP A 52 32.93 5.84 -29.23
N ASP A 53 32.28 5.33 -30.28
CA ASP A 53 32.45 4.02 -30.95
C ASP A 53 32.67 2.76 -30.12
N ILE A 54 31.80 1.77 -30.33
CA ILE A 54 32.21 0.43 -30.83
C ILE A 54 31.01 -0.35 -31.41
N ALA A 55 31.14 -0.57 -32.71
CA ALA A 55 30.85 -1.76 -33.52
C ALA A 55 29.62 -2.65 -33.23
N THR A 56 28.77 -2.69 -34.25
CA THR A 56 27.97 -3.82 -34.74
C THR A 56 28.74 -5.14 -34.80
N GLU A 57 28.16 -6.22 -34.30
CA GLU A 57 28.32 -7.55 -34.90
C GLU A 57 26.99 -8.30 -34.93
N SER A 58 26.63 -8.74 -36.12
CA SER A 58 25.46 -9.54 -36.47
C SER A 58 25.86 -11.01 -36.56
N VAL A 59 25.08 -11.92 -35.97
CA VAL A 59 25.17 -13.36 -36.26
C VAL A 59 23.78 -13.93 -36.58
N ASN A 60 23.68 -14.44 -37.80
CA ASN A 60 22.61 -15.24 -38.42
C ASN A 60 22.46 -16.60 -37.69
N SER A 61 21.23 -17.07 -37.41
CA SER A 61 20.40 -18.00 -38.21
C SER A 61 20.63 -19.49 -37.96
N ASP A 62 19.52 -20.14 -37.59
CA ASP A 62 19.12 -21.55 -37.72
C ASP A 62 19.78 -22.64 -36.86
N THR A 63 18.96 -23.30 -36.04
CA THR A 63 18.61 -24.73 -36.18
C THR A 63 17.33 -25.07 -35.40
N GLU A 64 16.45 -25.81 -36.07
CA GLU A 64 15.12 -26.30 -35.70
C GLU A 64 15.08 -27.32 -34.53
N SER A 65 13.89 -27.30 -33.88
CA SER A 65 13.09 -28.42 -33.33
C SER A 65 13.62 -29.24 -32.15
N THR A 66 12.89 -29.18 -31.03
CA THR A 66 12.24 -30.37 -30.44
C THR A 66 11.03 -29.95 -29.58
N ASP A 67 10.01 -30.80 -29.64
CA ASP A 67 8.68 -30.86 -29.02
C ASP A 67 8.49 -30.42 -27.55
N GLU A 68 7.25 -29.96 -27.33
CA GLU A 68 6.37 -30.20 -26.17
C GLU A 68 6.93 -29.94 -24.76
N THR A 69 6.43 -28.90 -24.10
CA THR A 69 5.48 -29.01 -22.97
C THR A 69 4.95 -27.59 -22.69
N GLU A 70 3.63 -27.37 -22.82
CA GLU A 70 2.96 -26.24 -22.17
C GLU A 70 2.99 -26.50 -20.67
N ASP A 71 4.09 -26.12 -20.01
CA ASP A 71 4.04 -25.80 -18.60
C ASP A 71 3.41 -24.40 -18.52
N GLU A 72 2.16 -24.37 -18.05
CA GLU A 72 1.57 -23.18 -17.46
C GLU A 72 2.58 -22.64 -16.46
N ALA A 73 3.28 -21.56 -16.84
CA ALA A 73 4.05 -20.78 -15.91
C ALA A 73 3.07 -20.26 -14.86
N GLU A 74 2.99 -21.00 -13.74
CA GLU A 74 2.53 -20.49 -12.48
C GLU A 74 3.14 -19.10 -12.33
N ALA A 75 2.27 -18.12 -12.11
CA ALA A 75 2.65 -16.74 -11.94
C ALA A 75 3.72 -16.68 -10.85
N ASP A 76 4.95 -16.38 -11.29
CA ASP A 76 6.14 -16.18 -10.48
C ASP A 76 5.75 -15.33 -9.26
N GLU A 77 5.79 -15.94 -8.07
CA GLU A 77 5.75 -15.21 -6.81
C GLU A 77 6.85 -14.16 -6.93
N LYS A 78 6.48 -12.88 -6.99
CA LYS A 78 7.46 -11.80 -6.87
C LYS A 78 8.07 -11.91 -5.48
N ASP A 79 9.18 -12.64 -5.38
CA ASP A 79 9.97 -12.78 -4.18
C ASP A 79 10.73 -11.48 -3.94
N GLY A 80 9.95 -10.44 -3.59
CA GLY A 80 10.45 -9.13 -3.22
C GLY A 80 11.18 -9.22 -1.89
N THR A 81 12.22 -8.41 -1.70
CA THR A 81 12.82 -8.24 -0.38
C THR A 81 11.87 -7.40 0.48
N TYR A 82 11.51 -7.86 1.68
CA TYR A 82 10.62 -7.13 2.58
C TYR A 82 11.35 -6.65 3.82
N VAL A 83 10.93 -5.49 4.32
CA VAL A 83 11.44 -4.89 5.57
C VAL A 83 10.31 -4.48 6.49
N TYR A 84 10.61 -4.42 7.78
CA TYR A 84 9.69 -4.08 8.86
C TYR A 84 10.13 -2.81 9.57
N ILE A 85 9.19 -1.94 9.88
CA ILE A 85 9.43 -0.71 10.62
C ILE A 85 9.71 -1.00 12.10
N MET A 86 10.83 -0.49 12.61
CA MET A 86 11.32 -0.77 13.96
C MET A 86 10.80 0.18 15.03
N ALA A 87 10.22 1.33 14.69
CA ALA A 87 9.75 2.31 15.65
C ALA A 87 8.36 2.86 15.29
N PRO A 88 7.52 3.20 16.28
CA PRO A 88 6.24 3.86 15.99
C PRO A 88 6.47 5.27 15.41
N TYR A 89 5.51 5.74 14.61
CA TYR A 89 5.55 7.08 14.00
C TYR A 89 6.82 7.31 13.15
N THR A 90 7.33 6.24 12.52
CA THR A 90 8.52 6.32 11.68
C THR A 90 8.19 7.14 10.44
N LYS A 91 8.94 8.20 10.21
CA LYS A 91 8.73 9.10 9.08
C LYS A 91 9.20 8.45 7.79
N VAL A 92 8.31 8.41 6.82
CA VAL A 92 8.61 8.05 5.44
C VAL A 92 8.59 9.32 4.61
N PHE A 93 9.69 9.55 3.90
CA PHE A 93 9.94 10.77 3.14
C PHE A 93 9.69 10.57 1.65
N ALA A 94 9.37 11.66 0.95
CA ALA A 94 9.38 11.71 -0.51
C ALA A 94 10.81 11.58 -1.06
N ASP A 95 10.96 11.59 -2.40
CA ASP A 95 12.26 11.52 -3.08
C ASP A 95 13.22 12.67 -2.72
N ASP A 96 12.70 13.81 -2.26
CA ASP A 96 13.53 14.92 -1.74
C ASP A 96 14.18 14.61 -0.38
N ARG A 97 13.77 13.50 0.28
CA ARG A 97 14.21 13.03 1.61
C ARG A 97 14.02 14.05 2.73
N VAL A 98 13.11 15.00 2.55
CA VAL A 98 12.82 16.08 3.51
C VAL A 98 11.33 16.12 3.80
N THR A 99 10.49 15.99 2.78
CA THR A 99 9.04 16.05 2.91
C THR A 99 8.52 14.71 3.42
N VAL A 100 7.89 14.71 4.60
CA VAL A 100 7.22 13.51 5.14
C VAL A 100 5.92 13.28 4.37
N ILE A 101 5.74 12.08 3.84
CA ILE A 101 4.55 11.67 3.08
C ILE A 101 3.68 10.66 3.83
N TYR A 102 4.28 9.94 4.77
CA TYR A 102 3.60 8.94 5.59
C TYR A 102 4.31 8.77 6.93
N GLU A 103 3.54 8.40 7.97
CA GLU A 103 4.07 7.98 9.26
C GLU A 103 3.70 6.53 9.47
N ALA A 104 4.70 5.66 9.46
CA ALA A 104 4.51 4.22 9.58
C ALA A 104 4.40 3.79 11.04
N ASP A 105 3.56 2.79 11.28
CA ASP A 105 3.42 2.15 12.57
C ASP A 105 4.53 1.12 12.80
N LEU A 106 4.82 0.82 14.07
CA LEU A 106 5.73 -0.26 14.45
C LEU A 106 5.28 -1.58 13.82
N GLY A 107 6.22 -2.28 13.16
CA GLY A 107 5.99 -3.56 12.51
C GLY A 107 5.37 -3.46 11.11
N ASP A 108 5.02 -2.26 10.60
CA ASP A 108 4.58 -2.11 9.21
C ASP A 108 5.58 -2.75 8.25
N ARG A 109 5.07 -3.61 7.37
CA ARG A 109 5.86 -4.37 6.40
C ARG A 109 5.72 -3.74 5.03
N PHE A 110 6.84 -3.53 4.36
CA PHE A 110 6.89 -2.97 3.00
C PHE A 110 7.88 -3.73 2.12
N GLU A 111 7.59 -3.79 0.82
CA GLU A 111 8.59 -4.22 -0.16
C GLU A 111 9.69 -3.17 -0.24
N GLN A 112 10.93 -3.62 -0.08
CA GLN A 112 12.13 -2.84 -0.32
C GLN A 112 12.45 -2.86 -1.81
N LEU A 113 12.47 -1.67 -2.41
CA LEU A 113 12.77 -1.50 -3.83
C LEU A 113 14.26 -1.24 -4.07
N GLU A 114 14.88 -0.43 -3.21
CA GLU A 114 16.30 -0.10 -3.29
C GLU A 114 16.84 0.39 -1.93
N ALA A 115 18.15 0.29 -1.71
CA ALA A 115 18.83 0.88 -0.56
C ALA A 115 20.04 1.68 -1.02
N VAL A 116 20.11 2.96 -0.64
CA VAL A 116 21.19 3.85 -1.05
C VAL A 116 21.43 4.97 -0.03
N SER A 117 22.70 5.21 0.28
CA SER A 117 23.13 6.32 1.16
C SER A 117 22.46 6.34 2.55
N GLY A 118 22.27 5.17 3.18
CA GLY A 118 21.65 5.06 4.51
C GLY A 118 20.12 5.21 4.50
N PHE A 119 19.49 5.15 3.33
CA PHE A 119 18.04 5.11 3.18
C PHE A 119 17.60 3.85 2.43
N VAL A 120 16.42 3.38 2.76
CA VAL A 120 15.71 2.28 2.10
C VAL A 120 14.47 2.85 1.45
N LYS A 121 14.25 2.53 0.17
CA LYS A 121 13.04 2.88 -0.57
C LYS A 121 12.02 1.78 -0.43
N LEU A 122 10.81 2.18 -0.10
CA LEU A 122 9.66 1.33 0.18
C LEU A 122 8.58 1.52 -0.88
N GLN A 123 7.95 0.43 -1.30
CA GLN A 123 6.67 0.47 -2.01
C GLN A 123 5.55 0.65 -0.98
N LEU A 124 4.90 1.81 -0.93
CA LEU A 124 3.85 2.10 0.07
C LEU A 124 2.48 1.62 -0.37
N ASN A 125 2.13 1.84 -1.64
CA ASN A 125 0.95 1.35 -2.35
C ASN A 125 1.25 1.30 -3.85
N GLU A 126 0.32 0.90 -4.72
CA GLU A 126 0.58 0.76 -6.17
C GLU A 126 1.18 2.00 -6.87
N GLN A 127 0.94 3.21 -6.33
CA GLN A 127 1.29 4.48 -6.98
C GLN A 127 2.33 5.30 -6.22
N THR A 128 2.66 4.90 -5.00
CA THR A 128 3.44 5.70 -4.06
C THR A 128 4.61 4.91 -3.53
N THR A 129 5.80 5.50 -3.65
CA THR A 129 7.00 5.02 -2.98
C THR A 129 7.48 6.07 -1.98
N GLY A 130 8.30 5.64 -1.02
CA GLY A 130 8.85 6.55 -0.03
C GLY A 130 10.18 6.05 0.51
N TRP A 131 10.88 6.91 1.23
CA TRP A 131 12.21 6.63 1.77
C TRP A 131 12.17 6.64 3.29
N VAL A 132 12.80 5.64 3.89
CA VAL A 132 13.01 5.56 5.34
C VAL A 132 14.50 5.41 5.61
N THR A 133 14.98 5.88 6.75
CA THR A 133 16.38 5.66 7.15
C THR A 133 16.61 4.18 7.46
N GLU A 134 17.73 3.63 7.03
CA GLU A 134 18.09 2.21 7.19
C GLU A 134 18.08 1.75 8.66
N GLU A 135 18.43 2.64 9.60
CA GLU A 135 18.39 2.35 11.04
C GLU A 135 16.97 2.13 11.63
N GLN A 136 15.93 2.47 10.88
CA GLN A 136 14.52 2.35 11.31
C GLN A 136 13.84 1.11 10.72
N VAL A 137 14.57 0.27 10.00
CA VAL A 137 14.03 -0.95 9.41
C VAL A 137 14.86 -2.18 9.76
N THR A 138 14.19 -3.33 9.78
CA THR A 138 14.83 -4.64 9.90
C THR A 138 14.28 -5.60 8.85
N GLY A 139 15.11 -6.53 8.37
CA GLY A 139 14.66 -7.68 7.59
C GLY A 139 14.33 -8.92 8.45
N GLU A 140 14.58 -8.86 9.76
CA GLU A 140 14.42 -9.99 10.67
C GLU A 140 12.98 -10.08 11.19
N ALA A 141 12.37 -11.25 11.02
CA ALA A 141 11.10 -11.58 11.65
C ALA A 141 11.04 -13.06 12.09
N THR A 142 10.45 -13.32 13.25
CA THR A 142 10.10 -14.68 13.69
C THR A 142 8.66 -14.98 13.30
N SER A 143 8.41 -16.08 12.60
CA SER A 143 7.06 -16.47 12.17
C SER A 143 6.47 -17.57 13.06
N VAL A 144 5.19 -17.43 13.40
CA VAL A 144 4.35 -18.49 13.97
C VAL A 144 3.27 -18.92 12.97
N SER A 145 2.44 -19.92 13.31
CA SER A 145 1.30 -20.28 12.48
C SER A 145 0.20 -19.20 12.54
N ASP A 146 -0.63 -19.12 11.49
CA ASP A 146 -1.79 -18.22 11.50
C ASP A 146 -2.85 -18.64 12.53
N GLU A 147 -2.88 -19.91 12.92
CA GLU A 147 -3.75 -20.43 13.99
C GLU A 147 -3.33 -19.85 15.35
N ASP A 148 -2.04 -19.96 15.70
CA ASP A 148 -1.49 -19.38 16.93
C ASP A 148 -1.70 -17.85 16.97
N LEU A 149 -1.52 -17.17 15.84
CA LEU A 149 -1.74 -15.73 15.73
C LEU A 149 -3.21 -15.36 15.93
N ALA A 150 -4.14 -16.16 15.39
CA ALA A 150 -5.57 -15.96 15.58
C ALA A 150 -6.00 -16.21 17.04
N GLU A 151 -5.44 -17.21 17.72
CA GLU A 151 -5.66 -17.45 19.14
C GLU A 151 -5.14 -16.28 20.00
N ALA A 152 -3.93 -15.81 19.72
CA ALA A 152 -3.33 -14.66 20.38
C ALA A 152 -4.17 -13.38 20.18
N TRP A 153 -4.62 -13.11 18.96
CA TRP A 153 -5.53 -12.01 18.66
C TRP A 153 -6.84 -12.12 19.46
N LYS A 154 -7.45 -13.31 19.49
CA LYS A 154 -8.71 -13.55 20.19
C LYS A 154 -8.57 -13.37 21.70
N ALA A 155 -7.40 -13.68 22.27
CA ALA A 155 -7.11 -13.44 23.69
C ALA A 155 -7.11 -11.95 24.04
N VAL A 156 -6.66 -11.08 23.13
CA VAL A 156 -6.60 -9.62 23.36
C VAL A 156 -7.84 -8.86 22.88
N VAL A 157 -8.60 -9.43 21.93
CA VAL A 157 -9.90 -8.90 21.47
C VAL A 157 -11.02 -9.95 21.62
N PRO A 158 -11.38 -10.35 22.86
CA PRO A 158 -12.30 -11.46 23.09
C PRO A 158 -13.72 -11.22 22.55
N SER A 159 -14.11 -9.96 22.37
CA SER A 159 -15.42 -9.58 21.84
C SER A 159 -15.55 -9.68 20.31
N ALA A 160 -14.44 -9.74 19.56
CA ALA A 160 -14.48 -9.73 18.11
C ALA A 160 -14.97 -11.07 17.54
N ASP A 161 -15.79 -11.03 16.49
CA ASP A 161 -16.20 -12.23 15.76
C ASP A 161 -15.02 -12.76 14.93
N PRO A 162 -14.61 -14.05 15.06
CA PRO A 162 -13.53 -14.62 14.26
C PRO A 162 -13.68 -14.45 12.76
N THR A 163 -14.92 -14.43 12.25
CA THR A 163 -15.22 -14.22 10.82
C THR A 163 -14.76 -12.84 10.33
N THR A 164 -14.51 -11.88 11.22
CA THR A 164 -13.95 -10.57 10.88
C THR A 164 -12.62 -10.69 10.16
N LEU A 165 -11.78 -11.67 10.52
CA LEU A 165 -10.47 -11.87 9.89
C LEU A 165 -10.58 -12.36 8.44
N GLU A 166 -11.73 -12.90 8.02
CA GLU A 166 -11.96 -13.35 6.65
C GLU A 166 -12.02 -12.17 5.67
N TRP A 167 -12.25 -10.94 6.14
CA TRP A 167 -12.29 -9.74 5.29
C TRP A 167 -10.92 -9.27 4.83
N LEU A 168 -9.84 -9.69 5.50
CA LEU A 168 -8.46 -9.36 5.10
C LEU A 168 -8.19 -9.87 3.67
N GLY A 169 -7.64 -9.00 2.83
CA GLY A 169 -7.35 -9.25 1.43
C GLY A 169 -8.55 -9.15 0.48
N GLN A 170 -9.78 -9.04 0.99
CA GLN A 170 -10.96 -8.87 0.15
C GLN A 170 -11.05 -7.46 -0.42
N ASP A 171 -11.70 -7.35 -1.58
CA ASP A 171 -12.12 -6.06 -2.14
C ASP A 171 -13.11 -5.35 -1.20
N ILE A 172 -12.88 -4.06 -0.97
CA ILE A 172 -13.65 -3.26 -0.02
C ILE A 172 -15.14 -3.15 -0.41
N ALA A 173 -15.49 -3.20 -1.70
CA ALA A 173 -16.89 -3.17 -2.12
C ALA A 173 -17.61 -4.46 -1.71
N SER A 174 -16.94 -5.61 -1.80
CA SER A 174 -17.47 -6.91 -1.33
C SER A 174 -17.68 -6.89 0.18
N VAL A 175 -16.70 -6.42 0.95
CA VAL A 175 -16.81 -6.32 2.42
C VAL A 175 -17.94 -5.37 2.83
N ARG A 176 -18.10 -4.24 2.14
CA ARG A 176 -19.20 -3.29 2.39
C ARG A 176 -20.57 -3.83 2.00
N ALA A 177 -20.66 -4.79 1.09
CA ALA A 177 -21.93 -5.48 0.81
C ALA A 177 -22.39 -6.30 2.02
N THR A 178 -21.45 -6.84 2.80
CA THR A 178 -21.71 -7.58 4.04
C THR A 178 -21.93 -6.65 5.24
N LEU A 179 -21.07 -5.65 5.43
CA LEU A 179 -21.09 -4.77 6.60
C LEU A 179 -22.05 -3.58 6.50
N GLY A 180 -22.45 -3.23 5.28
CA GLY A 180 -23.11 -1.96 5.00
C GLY A 180 -22.11 -0.79 4.89
N ALA A 181 -22.64 0.42 4.94
CA ALA A 181 -21.83 1.63 4.82
C ALA A 181 -21.10 1.94 6.14
N PRO A 182 -19.81 2.38 6.09
CA PRO A 182 -19.11 2.84 7.27
C PRO A 182 -19.73 4.14 7.81
N LYS A 183 -19.53 4.40 9.10
CA LYS A 183 -19.97 5.64 9.77
C LYS A 183 -19.18 6.85 9.28
N ALA A 184 -17.90 6.64 9.00
CA ALA A 184 -17.01 7.66 8.48
C ALA A 184 -15.95 7.00 7.60
N VAL A 185 -15.42 7.79 6.67
CA VAL A 185 -14.27 7.43 5.84
C VAL A 185 -13.24 8.53 5.98
N GLN A 186 -11.99 8.17 6.28
CA GLN A 186 -10.85 9.08 6.27
C GLN A 186 -9.81 8.57 5.28
N ARG A 187 -8.95 9.46 4.78
CA ARG A 187 -7.90 9.12 3.81
C ARG A 187 -6.64 9.90 4.13
N ASP A 188 -5.51 9.23 4.02
CA ASP A 188 -4.21 9.86 3.90
C ASP A 188 -3.62 9.61 2.49
N GLN A 189 -2.32 9.79 2.33
CA GLN A 189 -1.64 9.61 1.03
C GLN A 189 -1.48 8.13 0.65
N VAL A 190 -1.54 7.21 1.62
CA VAL A 190 -1.24 5.80 1.46
C VAL A 190 -2.50 4.93 1.61
N ASN A 191 -3.38 5.24 2.56
CA ASN A 191 -4.48 4.41 3.02
C ASN A 191 -5.82 5.16 3.07
N GLU A 192 -6.91 4.39 2.95
CA GLU A 192 -8.28 4.77 3.31
C GLU A 192 -8.72 4.03 4.58
N TYR A 193 -9.41 4.71 5.47
CA TYR A 193 -9.86 4.17 6.76
C TYR A 193 -11.38 4.20 6.83
N HIS A 194 -12.00 3.03 6.97
CA HIS A 194 -13.45 2.85 7.04
C HIS A 194 -13.88 2.52 8.46
N PHE A 195 -14.56 3.45 9.14
CA PHE A 195 -14.90 3.33 10.55
C PHE A 195 -16.27 2.69 10.77
N TYR A 196 -16.33 1.65 11.61
CA TYR A 196 -17.53 0.95 12.04
C TYR A 196 -17.66 1.01 13.58
N ASP A 197 -18.69 0.36 14.12
CA ASP A 197 -18.83 0.22 15.56
C ASP A 197 -17.82 -0.79 16.11
N GLY A 198 -16.87 -0.28 16.90
CA GLY A 198 -15.88 -1.10 17.63
C GLY A 198 -14.60 -1.44 16.84
N PHE A 199 -14.55 -1.17 15.54
CA PHE A 199 -13.35 -1.38 14.72
C PHE A 199 -13.34 -0.45 13.49
N PHE A 200 -12.19 -0.37 12.82
CA PHE A 200 -12.08 0.22 11.50
C PHE A 200 -11.24 -0.65 10.57
N LEU A 201 -11.50 -0.54 9.26
CA LEU A 201 -10.72 -1.20 8.23
C LEU A 201 -9.69 -0.22 7.66
N MET A 202 -8.43 -0.63 7.57
CA MET A 202 -7.44 0.01 6.71
C MET A 202 -7.53 -0.62 5.32
N VAL A 203 -7.73 0.24 4.32
CA VAL A 203 -7.89 -0.13 2.92
C VAL A 203 -6.75 0.48 2.12
N ARG A 204 -6.10 -0.34 1.30
CA ARG A 204 -5.05 0.06 0.37
C ARG A 204 -5.29 -0.67 -0.93
N ASP A 205 -5.16 0.04 -2.05
CA ASP A 205 -5.36 -0.53 -3.39
C ASP A 205 -6.71 -1.26 -3.53
N GLN A 206 -7.77 -0.66 -2.97
CA GLN A 206 -9.15 -1.20 -2.89
C GLN A 206 -9.31 -2.51 -2.10
N GLN A 207 -8.27 -3.01 -1.44
CA GLN A 207 -8.32 -4.21 -0.61
C GLN A 207 -8.23 -3.86 0.87
N VAL A 208 -8.93 -4.63 1.72
CA VAL A 208 -8.78 -4.52 3.18
C VAL A 208 -7.40 -5.10 3.56
N LYS A 209 -6.48 -4.23 3.94
CA LYS A 209 -5.13 -4.65 4.38
C LYS A 209 -5.07 -4.87 5.88
N ALA A 210 -5.81 -4.11 6.67
CA ALA A 210 -5.81 -4.29 8.11
C ALA A 210 -7.17 -4.06 8.75
N ILE A 211 -7.34 -4.60 9.94
CA ILE A 211 -8.48 -4.36 10.82
C ILE A 211 -7.95 -3.92 12.17
N ASP A 212 -8.45 -2.80 12.65
CA ASP A 212 -8.02 -2.19 13.91
C ASP A 212 -9.20 -2.15 14.89
N TRP A 213 -8.98 -2.67 16.09
CA TRP A 213 -9.86 -2.52 17.24
C TRP A 213 -9.23 -1.52 18.19
N ASP A 214 -9.94 -0.42 18.41
CA ASP A 214 -9.45 0.64 19.28
C ASP A 214 -9.99 0.49 20.70
N ARG A 215 -9.29 1.08 21.67
CA ARG A 215 -9.68 1.16 23.09
C ARG A 215 -9.93 -0.20 23.76
N GLN A 216 -9.19 -1.23 23.37
CA GLN A 216 -9.22 -2.53 24.03
C GLN A 216 -8.54 -2.45 25.41
N VAL A 217 -8.86 -3.41 26.28
CA VAL A 217 -8.13 -3.57 27.54
C VAL A 217 -6.70 -3.98 27.22
N VAL A 218 -5.72 -3.34 27.89
CA VAL A 218 -4.31 -3.71 27.72
C VAL A 218 -4.11 -5.16 28.17
N ALA A 219 -3.61 -5.98 27.25
CA ALA A 219 -3.32 -7.39 27.47
C ALA A 219 -2.13 -7.80 26.59
N THR A 220 -1.38 -8.79 27.05
CA THR A 220 -0.28 -9.40 26.30
C THR A 220 -0.65 -10.86 26.02
N PRO A 221 -0.66 -11.31 24.76
CA PRO A 221 -0.90 -12.71 24.44
C PRO A 221 0.26 -13.58 24.94
N ASP A 222 -0.02 -14.86 25.20
CA ASP A 222 1.00 -15.85 25.55
C ASP A 222 1.75 -16.32 24.29
N MET A 223 2.52 -15.40 23.71
CA MET A 223 3.25 -15.59 22.46
C MET A 223 4.51 -14.72 22.46
N THR A 224 5.58 -15.20 21.84
CA THR A 224 6.81 -14.43 21.69
C THR A 224 6.62 -13.36 20.61
N ALA A 225 6.79 -12.10 20.97
CA ALA A 225 6.77 -11.00 20.01
C ALA A 225 8.02 -11.02 19.13
N THR A 226 7.85 -10.72 17.84
CA THR A 226 8.97 -10.49 16.94
C THR A 226 9.78 -9.25 17.37
N SER A 227 9.07 -8.21 17.81
CA SER A 227 9.66 -7.09 18.55
C SER A 227 8.68 -6.60 19.60
N GLY A 228 9.19 -6.29 20.79
CA GLY A 228 8.43 -5.71 21.89
C GLY A 228 9.12 -4.47 22.44
N GLN A 229 8.40 -3.35 22.48
CA GLN A 229 8.86 -2.06 22.97
C GLN A 229 7.76 -1.40 23.82
N ASN A 230 8.11 -0.34 24.56
CA ASN A 230 7.12 0.37 25.39
C ASN A 230 5.94 0.92 24.59
N ALA A 231 6.17 1.25 23.32
CA ALA A 231 5.14 1.80 22.43
C ALA A 231 4.29 0.73 21.73
N GLY A 232 4.66 -0.55 21.84
CA GLY A 232 3.92 -1.63 21.24
C GLY A 232 4.74 -2.88 20.98
N SER A 233 4.04 -3.92 20.54
CA SER A 233 4.63 -5.17 20.09
C SER A 233 3.98 -5.63 18.80
N TRP A 234 4.71 -6.44 18.03
CA TRP A 234 4.16 -7.10 16.85
C TRP A 234 4.60 -8.56 16.78
N TYR A 235 3.78 -9.35 16.09
CA TYR A 235 3.90 -10.78 15.96
C TYR A 235 3.60 -11.17 14.52
N GLU A 236 4.44 -12.02 13.96
CA GLU A 236 4.35 -12.43 12.56
C GLU A 236 3.72 -13.83 12.46
N GLY A 237 2.63 -13.97 11.72
CA GLY A 237 2.04 -15.24 11.31
C GLY A 237 2.58 -15.67 9.96
N GLU A 238 1.92 -16.60 9.27
CA GLU A 238 2.32 -17.00 7.91
C GLU A 238 1.83 -15.99 6.88
N THR A 239 0.55 -15.61 6.95
CA THR A 239 -0.09 -14.68 6.00
C THR A 239 -0.55 -13.37 6.65
N ARG A 240 -0.42 -13.28 7.98
CA ARG A 240 -0.94 -12.16 8.78
C ARG A 240 0.08 -11.67 9.80
N GLN A 241 -0.18 -10.49 10.33
CA GLN A 241 0.60 -9.86 11.39
C GLN A 241 -0.35 -9.29 12.46
N LEU A 242 -0.03 -9.52 13.73
CA LEU A 242 -0.74 -8.95 14.88
C LEU A 242 0.12 -7.83 15.46
N LYS A 243 -0.47 -6.66 15.71
CA LYS A 243 0.20 -5.51 16.34
C LYS A 243 -0.61 -5.00 17.51
N LEU A 244 0.08 -4.69 18.60
CA LEU A 244 -0.49 -4.20 19.84
C LEU A 244 0.13 -2.84 20.17
N PHE A 245 -0.70 -1.80 20.27
CA PHE A 245 -0.27 -0.43 20.54
C PHE A 245 -0.94 0.06 21.84
N PRO A 246 -0.28 -0.08 23.01
CA PRO A 246 -0.81 0.45 24.26
C PRO A 246 -0.70 1.98 24.30
N TYR A 247 -1.76 2.66 24.72
CA TYR A 247 -1.79 4.10 24.92
C TYR A 247 -2.86 4.48 25.96
N ASP A 248 -2.58 5.46 26.82
CA ASP A 248 -3.54 6.00 27.81
C ASP A 248 -4.34 4.96 28.62
N GLY A 249 -3.71 3.82 28.96
CA GLY A 249 -4.33 2.73 29.73
C GLY A 249 -5.30 1.84 28.92
N VAL A 250 -5.37 2.03 27.61
CA VAL A 250 -6.06 1.17 26.64
C VAL A 250 -5.09 0.69 25.56
N MET A 251 -5.58 -0.07 24.59
CA MET A 251 -4.77 -0.64 23.52
C MET A 251 -5.50 -0.58 22.19
N ARG A 252 -4.81 -0.16 21.13
CA ARG A 252 -5.22 -0.42 19.74
C ARG A 252 -4.62 -1.76 19.32
N VAL A 253 -5.45 -2.64 18.79
CA VAL A 253 -5.03 -3.94 18.26
C VAL A 253 -5.24 -3.92 16.76
N ARG A 254 -4.21 -4.24 15.97
CA ARG A 254 -4.32 -4.38 14.51
C ARG A 254 -4.01 -5.81 14.11
N VAL A 255 -4.83 -6.37 13.22
CA VAL A 255 -4.44 -7.53 12.41
C VAL A 255 -4.31 -7.07 10.98
N GLU A 256 -3.17 -7.35 10.36
CA GLU A 256 -2.81 -6.92 9.01
C GLU A 256 -2.48 -8.11 8.13
N GLN A 257 -2.84 -8.03 6.85
CA GLN A 257 -2.46 -8.98 5.81
C GLN A 257 -1.04 -8.65 5.32
N LYS A 258 -0.23 -9.68 5.08
CA LYS A 258 1.07 -9.52 4.42
C LYS A 258 0.96 -9.24 2.93
#